data_AF-A0A9P1FUI7-F1
#
_entry.id   AF-A0A9P1FUI7-F1
#
_cell.length_a   1.000
_cell.length_b   1.000
_cell.length_c   1.000
_cell.angle_alpha   90.00
_cell.angle_beta   90.00
_cell.angle_gamma   90.00
#
_symmetry.space_group_name_H-M   'P 1'
#
loop_
_entity.id
_entity.type
_entity.pdbx_description
1 polymer ?
#
loop_
_entity_poly.entity_id
_entity_poly.type
_entity_poly.pdbx_seq_one_letter_code
_entity_poly.pdbx_strand_id
1 'polypeptide(L)'
;SQAAQHLQLPVWRYAASQRLTHHEGARATGDHRARRTIQDRRARQSRFQPQGDETAMDVFFRTFVESSIFELGAGGMIVYSTITMVLEVDQVDVPVLINFSEAMITSFFLTEWITRLHALGRDWLFSLENLLDTFIVWVPGVFTVWFLQPIFADSGSGFLKTMRIIRMLRLLRLVRGLPGLPGLPFQDQDRFPRNLRMMQDLWMLVRGLLKSGSTLVSALVLIIFTLYVFGIAAVDLIGKADYSGTEEDVQEAQQRFFGLWYSMLTLIRFLRADDSQDIMDALMQQQPYIWIFLWTFTAWAYLVLSNLVTALICNEAFETSKADEADLAKQLMLQKEEEIENLKEMFVELDEDGSGQVTEVEFKNAFSIE
;
A
#
# COMPACT_ATOMS: atom_id res chain seq x y z
N SER A 1 -68.74 0.32 -50.89
CA SER A 1 -67.84 1.51 -50.91
C SER A 1 -66.55 1.17 -50.19
N GLN A 2 -65.53 2.04 -50.25
CA GLN A 2 -64.25 1.84 -49.59
C GLN A 2 -64.37 2.00 -48.06
N ALA A 3 -63.60 1.21 -47.29
CA ALA A 3 -62.65 1.68 -46.25
C ALA A 3 -62.30 0.57 -45.24
N ALA A 4 -61.12 -0.06 -45.38
CA ALA A 4 -60.39 -0.78 -44.31
C ALA A 4 -59.05 -1.35 -44.84
N GLN A 5 -58.06 -0.50 -45.13
CA GLN A 5 -56.68 -0.96 -45.30
C GLN A 5 -55.88 -0.60 -44.05
N HIS A 6 -55.47 -1.61 -43.28
CA HIS A 6 -54.42 -1.48 -42.26
C HIS A 6 -53.43 -2.62 -42.43
N LEU A 7 -52.20 -2.30 -42.86
CA LEU A 7 -51.13 -3.28 -43.01
C LEU A 7 -50.64 -3.71 -41.63
N GLN A 8 -50.65 -5.02 -41.37
CA GLN A 8 -49.83 -5.62 -40.33
C GLN A 8 -48.40 -5.76 -40.87
N LEU A 9 -47.45 -4.98 -40.33
CA LEU A 9 -46.03 -5.16 -40.62
C LEU A 9 -45.46 -6.30 -39.75
N PRO A 10 -44.69 -7.23 -40.32
CA PRO A 10 -44.24 -8.42 -39.58
C PRO A 10 -43.11 -8.11 -38.59
N VAL A 11 -43.19 -8.76 -37.42
CA VAL A 11 -42.38 -8.50 -36.21
C VAL A 11 -40.86 -8.56 -36.45
N TRP A 12 -40.39 -9.37 -37.42
CA TRP A 12 -38.97 -9.50 -37.73
C TRP A 12 -38.29 -8.18 -38.13
N ARG A 13 -39.03 -7.23 -38.73
CA ARG A 13 -38.48 -5.90 -39.07
C ARG A 13 -38.10 -5.10 -37.82
N TYR A 14 -38.83 -5.27 -36.72
CA TYR A 14 -38.56 -4.59 -35.45
C TYR A 14 -37.28 -5.15 -34.79
N ALA A 15 -37.16 -6.49 -34.74
CA ALA A 15 -35.97 -7.18 -34.22
C ALA A 15 -34.70 -6.94 -35.07
N ALA A 16 -34.84 -6.78 -36.39
CA ALA A 16 -33.73 -6.41 -37.28
C ALA A 16 -33.27 -4.95 -37.03
N SER A 17 -34.21 -4.01 -36.92
CA SER A 17 -33.87 -2.60 -36.64
C SER A 17 -33.18 -2.43 -35.28
N GLN A 18 -33.63 -3.12 -34.24
CA GLN A 18 -32.97 -3.08 -32.93
C GLN A 18 -31.55 -3.65 -32.98
N ARG A 19 -31.32 -4.78 -33.68
CA ARG A 19 -29.97 -5.33 -33.87
C ARG A 19 -29.03 -4.37 -34.61
N LEU A 20 -29.51 -3.68 -35.63
CA LEU A 20 -28.74 -2.63 -36.32
C LEU A 20 -28.38 -1.48 -35.36
N THR A 21 -29.36 -0.92 -34.64
CA THR A 21 -29.08 0.16 -33.67
C THR A 21 -28.14 -0.27 -32.52
N HIS A 22 -28.17 -1.54 -32.11
CA HIS A 22 -27.21 -2.06 -31.13
C HIS A 22 -25.80 -2.20 -31.70
N HIS A 23 -25.65 -2.65 -32.95
CA HIS A 23 -24.33 -2.73 -33.61
C HIS A 23 -23.75 -1.34 -33.91
N GLU A 24 -24.58 -0.39 -34.34
CA GLU A 24 -24.18 1.00 -34.53
C GLU A 24 -23.84 1.68 -33.20
N GLY A 25 -24.63 1.44 -32.15
CA GLY A 25 -24.35 1.90 -30.79
C GLY A 25 -23.05 1.30 -30.21
N ALA A 26 -22.79 0.01 -30.45
CA ALA A 26 -21.54 -0.66 -30.06
C ALA A 26 -20.32 -0.11 -30.83
N ARG A 27 -20.45 0.12 -32.14
CA ARG A 27 -19.40 0.76 -32.95
C ARG A 27 -19.15 2.21 -32.51
N ALA A 28 -20.21 2.98 -32.27
CA ALA A 28 -20.11 4.37 -31.80
C ALA A 28 -19.51 4.47 -30.39
N THR A 29 -19.88 3.59 -29.45
CA THR A 29 -19.28 3.58 -28.11
C THR A 29 -17.86 3.05 -28.10
N GLY A 30 -17.54 2.07 -28.95
CA GLY A 30 -16.17 1.59 -29.19
C GLY A 30 -15.27 2.69 -29.76
N ASP A 31 -15.73 3.39 -30.80
CA ASP A 31 -15.02 4.52 -31.41
C ASP A 31 -14.96 5.73 -30.47
N HIS A 32 -15.96 5.99 -29.63
CA HIS A 32 -15.84 6.98 -28.55
C HIS A 32 -14.82 6.57 -27.48
N ARG A 33 -14.68 5.28 -27.13
CA ARG A 33 -13.61 4.79 -26.26
C ARG A 33 -12.24 4.96 -26.92
N ALA A 34 -12.10 4.60 -28.19
CA ALA A 34 -10.87 4.76 -28.96
C ALA A 34 -10.48 6.24 -29.12
N ARG A 35 -11.43 7.11 -29.46
CA ARG A 35 -11.23 8.56 -29.51
C ARG A 35 -10.84 9.11 -28.14
N ARG A 36 -11.47 8.68 -27.04
CA ARG A 36 -11.06 9.07 -25.68
C ARG A 36 -9.64 8.62 -25.35
N THR A 37 -9.24 7.38 -25.61
CA THR A 37 -7.87 6.93 -25.32
C THR A 37 -6.82 7.56 -26.25
N ILE A 38 -7.17 7.88 -27.50
CA ILE A 38 -6.31 8.68 -28.40
C ILE A 38 -6.23 10.14 -27.93
N GLN A 39 -7.32 10.72 -27.43
CA GLN A 39 -7.38 12.09 -26.92
C GLN A 39 -6.67 12.21 -25.56
N ASP A 40 -6.74 11.21 -24.68
CA ASP A 40 -5.93 11.10 -23.46
C ASP A 40 -4.44 10.88 -23.78
N ARG A 41 -4.11 10.04 -24.78
CA ARG A 41 -2.73 9.91 -25.27
C ARG A 41 -2.20 11.24 -25.81
N ARG A 42 -3.00 11.97 -26.59
CA ARG A 42 -2.65 13.33 -27.07
C ARG A 42 -2.57 14.35 -25.94
N ALA A 43 -3.44 14.29 -24.93
CA ALA A 43 -3.41 15.19 -23.77
C ALA A 43 -2.24 14.90 -22.82
N ARG A 44 -1.76 13.65 -22.76
CA ARG A 44 -0.49 13.29 -22.13
C ARG A 44 0.69 13.76 -22.97
N GLN A 45 0.68 13.53 -24.29
CA GLN A 45 1.73 14.04 -25.20
C GLN A 45 1.83 15.57 -25.17
N SER A 46 0.72 16.31 -25.12
CA SER A 46 0.73 17.77 -25.02
C SER A 46 1.15 18.28 -23.63
N ARG A 47 1.09 17.44 -22.59
CA ARG A 47 1.68 17.73 -21.27
C ARG A 47 3.20 17.49 -21.23
N PHE A 48 3.72 16.73 -22.20
CA PHE A 48 5.14 16.52 -22.46
C PHE A 48 5.62 17.24 -23.75
N GLN A 49 4.85 18.20 -24.25
CA GLN A 49 5.24 19.02 -25.39
C GLN A 49 5.94 20.27 -24.86
N PRO A 50 7.23 20.51 -25.20
CA PRO A 50 8.06 21.50 -24.52
C PRO A 50 7.48 22.91 -24.67
N GLN A 51 7.13 23.53 -23.56
CA GLN A 51 6.33 24.76 -23.53
C GLN A 51 7.21 26.02 -23.65
N GLY A 52 7.86 26.14 -24.80
CA GLY A 52 8.74 27.26 -25.17
C GLY A 52 10.20 27.00 -24.80
N ASP A 53 11.09 27.22 -25.77
CA ASP A 53 12.55 27.36 -25.67
C ASP A 53 13.25 26.62 -24.51
N GLU A 54 13.07 25.29 -24.43
CA GLU A 54 13.93 24.45 -23.58
C GLU A 54 15.38 24.61 -24.03
N THR A 55 16.24 25.12 -23.15
CA THR A 55 17.64 25.32 -23.50
C THR A 55 18.35 23.97 -23.57
N ALA A 56 19.42 23.89 -24.37
CA ALA A 56 20.25 22.67 -24.41
C ALA A 56 20.80 22.26 -23.03
N MET A 57 20.86 23.20 -22.09
CA MET A 57 21.26 22.97 -20.70
C MET A 57 20.15 22.30 -19.87
N ASP A 58 18.88 22.62 -20.10
CA ASP A 58 17.75 21.97 -19.41
C ASP A 58 17.59 20.51 -19.86
N VAL A 59 17.75 20.26 -21.17
CA VAL A 59 17.78 18.91 -21.75
C VAL A 59 18.95 18.09 -21.20
N PHE A 60 20.13 18.71 -21.05
CA PHE A 60 21.29 18.08 -20.42
C PHE A 60 21.03 17.74 -18.94
N PHE A 61 20.47 18.68 -18.16
CA PHE A 61 20.18 18.45 -16.75
C PHE A 61 19.14 17.33 -16.53
N ARG A 62 18.09 17.25 -17.36
CA ARG A 62 17.16 16.10 -17.33
C ARG A 62 17.88 14.80 -17.65
N THR A 63 18.61 14.74 -18.77
CA THR A 63 19.37 13.54 -19.18
C THR A 63 20.36 13.07 -18.11
N PHE A 64 20.95 13.99 -17.35
CA PHE A 64 21.85 13.70 -16.24
C PHE A 64 21.10 13.14 -15.01
N VAL A 65 20.02 13.79 -14.58
CA VAL A 65 19.17 13.36 -13.43
C VAL A 65 18.45 12.04 -13.71
N GLU A 66 18.16 11.73 -14.97
CA GLU A 66 17.57 10.45 -15.40
C GLU A 66 18.59 9.32 -15.57
N SER A 67 19.89 9.60 -15.42
CA SER A 67 20.93 8.58 -15.60
C SER A 67 20.98 7.58 -14.43
N SER A 68 21.06 6.28 -14.74
CA SER A 68 21.17 5.22 -13.73
C SER A 68 22.43 5.34 -12.86
N ILE A 69 23.46 6.06 -13.33
CA ILE A 69 24.68 6.35 -12.57
C ILE A 69 24.40 7.38 -11.47
N PHE A 70 23.58 8.39 -11.74
CA PHE A 70 23.17 9.39 -10.75
C PHE A 70 22.32 8.75 -9.64
N GLU A 71 21.30 7.97 -10.01
CA GLU A 71 20.44 7.26 -9.04
C GLU A 71 21.24 6.21 -8.22
N LEU A 72 22.21 5.51 -8.84
CA LEU A 72 23.12 4.60 -8.13
C LEU A 72 24.05 5.35 -7.16
N GLY A 73 24.54 6.53 -7.54
CA GLY A 73 25.35 7.40 -6.69
C GLY A 73 24.55 7.91 -5.48
N ALA A 74 23.31 8.37 -5.70
CA ALA A 74 22.40 8.76 -4.63
C ALA A 74 22.12 7.58 -3.67
N GLY A 75 21.80 6.39 -4.21
CA GLY A 75 21.63 5.16 -3.42
C GLY A 75 22.86 4.82 -2.57
N GLY A 76 24.06 4.90 -3.14
CA GLY A 76 25.32 4.72 -2.41
C GLY A 76 25.51 5.74 -1.28
N MET A 77 25.14 7.01 -1.50
CA MET A 77 25.18 8.06 -0.47
C MET A 77 24.15 7.86 0.65
N ILE A 78 22.99 7.23 0.38
CA ILE A 78 22.04 6.82 1.43
C ILE A 78 22.64 5.71 2.30
N VAL A 79 23.25 4.69 1.69
CA VAL A 79 23.93 3.61 2.43
C VAL A 79 25.08 4.15 3.27
N TYR A 80 25.94 5.01 2.70
CA TYR A 80 27.00 5.68 3.44
C TYR A 80 26.46 6.51 4.62
N SER A 81 25.38 7.28 4.42
CA SER A 81 24.70 8.02 5.48
C SER A 81 24.03 7.14 6.54
N THR A 82 23.87 5.85 6.29
CA THR A 82 23.37 4.89 7.29
C THR A 82 24.53 4.35 8.12
N ILE A 83 25.67 4.06 7.50
CA ILE A 83 26.91 3.64 8.19
C ILE A 83 27.39 4.73 9.15
N THR A 84 27.39 6.00 8.74
CA THR A 84 27.83 7.11 9.61
C THR A 84 26.91 7.31 10.82
N MET A 85 25.62 7.00 10.69
CA MET A 85 24.67 7.03 11.80
C MET A 85 24.88 5.87 12.79
N VAL A 86 25.24 4.68 12.33
CA VAL A 86 25.61 3.55 13.21
C VAL A 86 26.82 3.92 14.06
N LEU A 87 27.86 4.50 13.44
CA LEU A 87 29.06 4.97 14.16
C LEU A 87 28.76 6.08 15.20
N GLU A 88 27.76 6.95 14.95
CA GLU A 88 27.29 7.95 15.93
C GLU A 88 26.54 7.29 17.10
N VAL A 89 25.73 6.26 16.85
CA VAL A 89 24.96 5.52 17.86
C VAL A 89 25.87 4.68 18.76
N ASP A 90 26.84 3.99 18.17
CA ASP A 90 27.85 3.18 18.87
C ASP A 90 28.93 4.03 19.57
N GLN A 91 28.86 5.37 19.45
CA GLN A 91 29.75 6.34 20.09
C GLN A 91 31.24 6.13 19.77
N VAL A 92 31.54 5.76 18.51
CA VAL A 92 32.92 5.58 18.06
C VAL A 92 33.63 6.92 18.05
N ASP A 93 34.78 7.01 18.73
CA ASP A 93 35.53 8.27 18.94
C ASP A 93 36.31 8.73 17.69
N VAL A 94 35.55 9.08 16.64
CA VAL A 94 36.02 9.68 15.39
C VAL A 94 35.18 10.92 15.01
N PRO A 95 34.92 11.87 15.94
CA PRO A 95 33.95 12.96 15.75
C PRO A 95 34.29 13.86 14.56
N VAL A 96 35.57 14.06 14.23
CA VAL A 96 36.00 14.82 13.04
C VAL A 96 35.55 14.13 11.75
N LEU A 97 35.68 12.81 11.66
CA LEU A 97 35.27 12.03 10.49
C LEU A 97 33.75 12.00 10.36
N ILE A 98 33.02 11.83 11.47
CA ILE A 98 31.55 11.86 11.49
C ILE A 98 31.04 13.24 11.00
N ASN A 99 31.51 14.34 11.60
CA ASN A 99 31.11 15.69 11.21
C ASN A 99 31.45 16.02 9.75
N PHE A 100 32.64 15.62 9.26
CA PHE A 100 33.01 15.78 7.85
C PHE A 100 32.08 14.96 6.93
N SER A 101 31.76 13.72 7.30
CA SER A 101 30.86 12.87 6.53
C SER A 101 29.43 13.44 6.49
N GLU A 102 28.89 13.96 7.60
CA GLU A 102 27.57 14.61 7.65
C GLU A 102 27.52 15.84 6.73
N ALA A 103 28.58 16.64 6.70
CA ALA A 103 28.68 17.80 5.82
C ALA A 103 28.73 17.40 4.34
N MET A 104 29.52 16.38 3.99
CA MET A 104 29.63 15.83 2.63
C MET A 104 28.33 15.17 2.14
N ILE A 105 27.65 14.42 3.02
CA ILE A 105 26.32 13.87 2.76
C ILE A 105 25.32 15.01 2.51
N THR A 106 25.34 16.05 3.34
CA THR A 106 24.40 17.17 3.23
C THR A 106 24.63 18.00 1.96
N SER A 107 25.88 18.24 1.56
CA SER A 107 26.18 18.96 0.32
C SER A 107 25.83 18.15 -0.93
N PHE A 108 26.02 16.82 -0.92
CA PHE A 108 25.58 15.94 -2.00
C PHE A 108 24.06 16.02 -2.20
N PHE A 109 23.28 15.76 -1.14
CA PHE A 109 21.81 15.76 -1.23
C PHE A 109 21.22 17.16 -1.51
N LEU A 110 21.88 18.25 -1.07
CA LEU A 110 21.51 19.59 -1.48
C LEU A 110 21.79 19.83 -2.98
N THR A 111 22.92 19.36 -3.49
CA THR A 111 23.27 19.49 -4.92
C THR A 111 22.30 18.69 -5.79
N GLU A 112 21.95 17.48 -5.38
CA GLU A 112 20.91 16.65 -6.01
C GLU A 112 19.54 17.34 -6.02
N TRP A 113 19.11 17.90 -4.89
CA TRP A 113 17.84 18.64 -4.83
C TRP A 113 17.84 19.87 -5.74
N ILE A 114 18.98 20.59 -5.81
CA ILE A 114 19.17 21.72 -6.72
C ILE A 114 19.10 21.27 -8.19
N THR A 115 19.74 20.17 -8.60
CA THR A 115 19.68 19.70 -9.99
C THR A 115 18.29 19.15 -10.36
N ARG A 116 17.63 18.40 -9.47
CA ARG A 116 16.23 17.97 -9.65
C ARG A 116 15.30 19.18 -9.85
N LEU A 117 15.43 20.23 -9.02
CA LEU A 117 14.63 21.46 -9.13
C LEU A 117 14.87 22.25 -10.43
N HIS A 118 16.09 22.32 -10.94
CA HIS A 118 16.36 22.96 -12.24
C HIS A 118 15.83 22.13 -13.40
N ALA A 119 16.04 20.81 -13.40
CA ALA A 119 15.63 19.91 -14.48
C ALA A 119 14.10 19.79 -14.62
N LEU A 120 13.36 19.87 -13.51
CA LEU A 120 11.92 19.57 -13.44
C LEU A 120 11.05 20.80 -13.11
N GLY A 121 11.66 21.96 -12.86
CA GLY A 121 10.97 23.22 -12.62
C GLY A 121 10.26 23.31 -11.26
N ARG A 122 9.52 24.41 -11.06
CA ARG A 122 8.87 24.69 -9.75
C ARG A 122 7.70 23.77 -9.45
N ASP A 123 7.00 23.29 -10.47
CA ASP A 123 5.83 22.42 -10.32
C ASP A 123 6.19 21.06 -9.68
N TRP A 124 7.45 20.64 -9.84
CA TRP A 124 8.03 19.48 -9.15
C TRP A 124 7.80 19.52 -7.63
N LEU A 125 7.97 20.70 -7.00
CA LEU A 125 7.86 20.88 -5.54
C LEU A 125 6.45 20.67 -4.97
N PHE A 126 5.41 20.70 -5.81
CA PHE A 126 4.02 20.57 -5.36
C PHE A 126 3.52 19.12 -5.31
N SER A 127 4.35 18.13 -5.68
CA SER A 127 4.11 16.74 -5.27
C SER A 127 4.42 16.58 -3.78
N LEU A 128 3.64 15.75 -3.07
CA LEU A 128 3.87 15.45 -1.65
C LEU A 128 5.24 14.80 -1.41
N GLU A 129 5.77 14.06 -2.36
CA GLU A 129 7.02 13.29 -2.25
C GLU A 129 8.24 14.20 -2.37
N ASN A 130 8.16 15.17 -3.29
CA ASN A 130 9.20 16.18 -3.53
C ASN A 130 9.11 17.30 -2.48
N LEU A 131 7.93 17.56 -1.90
CA LEU A 131 7.77 18.38 -0.71
C LEU A 131 8.39 17.69 0.51
N LEU A 132 8.14 16.38 0.71
CA LEU A 132 8.83 15.58 1.73
C LEU A 132 10.34 15.50 1.47
N ASP A 133 10.80 15.48 0.21
CA ASP A 133 12.23 15.59 -0.11
C ASP A 133 12.82 16.94 0.26
N THR A 134 12.16 18.01 -0.14
CA THR A 134 12.52 19.38 0.25
C THR A 134 12.62 19.47 1.78
N PHE A 135 11.65 18.92 2.52
CA PHE A 135 11.73 18.83 3.98
C PHE A 135 12.93 18.01 4.48
N ILE A 136 13.18 16.82 3.93
CA ILE A 136 14.26 15.90 4.32
C ILE A 136 15.66 16.38 3.91
N VAL A 137 15.79 17.25 2.91
CA VAL A 137 17.05 17.90 2.51
C VAL A 137 17.29 19.14 3.36
N TRP A 138 16.29 20.01 3.50
CA TRP A 138 16.45 21.30 4.18
C TRP A 138 16.43 21.21 5.71
N VAL A 139 15.52 20.44 6.32
CA VAL A 139 15.37 20.43 7.78
C VAL A 139 16.42 19.55 8.48
N PRO A 140 16.44 18.21 8.32
CA PRO A 140 17.43 17.36 8.98
C PRO A 140 18.77 17.32 8.23
N GLY A 141 18.88 17.94 7.06
CA GLY A 141 20.16 18.23 6.40
C GLY A 141 20.64 19.63 6.77
N VAL A 142 20.46 20.57 5.83
CA VAL A 142 21.01 21.93 5.84
C VAL A 142 20.83 22.64 7.18
N PHE A 143 19.60 22.72 7.71
CA PHE A 143 19.30 23.46 8.93
C PHE A 143 19.96 22.86 10.18
N THR A 144 20.00 21.52 10.32
CA THR A 144 20.73 20.91 11.45
C THR A 144 22.25 21.05 11.36
N VAL A 145 22.86 20.71 10.22
CA VAL A 145 24.33 20.59 10.14
C VAL A 145 25.00 21.95 9.99
N TRP A 146 24.39 22.90 9.26
CA TRP A 146 25.03 24.18 8.92
C TRP A 146 24.59 25.34 9.82
N PHE A 147 23.43 25.25 10.49
CA PHE A 147 22.92 26.31 11.36
C PHE A 147 22.84 25.88 12.83
N LEU A 148 22.07 24.84 13.15
CA LEU A 148 21.86 24.43 14.55
C LEU A 148 23.15 23.92 15.21
N GLN A 149 23.92 23.07 14.53
CA GLN A 149 25.13 22.46 15.10
C GLN A 149 26.23 23.49 15.43
N PRO A 150 26.55 24.50 14.59
CA PRO A 150 27.50 25.56 14.97
C PRO A 150 26.97 26.52 16.05
N ILE A 151 25.67 26.87 16.03
CA ILE A 151 25.09 27.86 16.98
C ILE A 151 24.93 27.27 18.38
N PHE A 152 24.62 25.98 18.50
CA PHE A 152 24.28 25.32 19.76
C PHE A 152 25.32 24.27 20.21
N ALA A 153 26.57 24.37 19.72
CA ALA A 153 27.66 23.43 20.07
C ALA A 153 27.87 23.30 21.59
N ASP A 154 27.79 24.43 22.32
CA ASP A 154 27.97 24.49 23.78
C ASP A 154 26.66 24.28 24.57
N SER A 155 25.55 23.92 23.91
CA SER A 155 24.22 23.85 24.54
C SER A 155 23.90 22.49 25.16
N GLY A 156 23.18 22.53 26.29
CA GLY A 156 22.97 21.39 27.18
C GLY A 156 22.28 20.15 26.56
N SER A 157 22.48 19.01 27.23
CA SER A 157 22.19 17.66 26.74
C SER A 157 20.76 17.39 26.21
N GLY A 158 19.76 18.15 26.63
CA GLY A 158 18.40 18.05 26.08
C GLY A 158 18.30 18.48 24.60
N PHE A 159 19.07 19.50 24.20
CA PHE A 159 19.13 19.95 22.81
C PHE A 159 19.81 18.90 21.92
N LEU A 160 20.91 18.30 22.40
CA LEU A 160 21.63 17.24 21.68
C LEU A 160 20.76 15.99 21.44
N LYS A 161 19.89 15.61 22.40
CA LYS A 161 18.89 14.56 22.20
C LYS A 161 17.89 14.91 21.09
N THR A 162 17.43 16.16 21.04
CA THR A 162 16.51 16.65 20.01
C THR A 162 17.18 16.64 18.62
N MET A 163 18.44 17.08 18.54
CA MET A 163 19.22 17.01 17.29
C MET A 163 19.37 15.57 16.79
N ARG A 164 19.65 14.60 17.67
CA ARG A 164 19.74 13.18 17.31
C ARG A 164 18.44 12.63 16.71
N ILE A 165 17.28 12.99 17.28
CA ILE A 165 15.97 12.60 16.72
C ILE A 165 15.76 13.22 15.33
N ILE A 166 16.13 14.49 15.13
CA ILE A 166 16.01 15.14 13.81
C ILE A 166 16.98 14.51 12.80
N ARG A 167 18.21 14.15 13.20
CA ARG A 167 19.16 13.40 12.35
C ARG A 167 18.58 12.05 11.89
N MET A 168 17.85 11.33 12.76
CA MET A 168 17.19 10.08 12.41
C MET A 168 16.11 10.23 11.31
N LEU A 169 15.54 11.42 11.11
CA LEU A 169 14.62 11.67 9.99
C LEU A 169 15.30 11.53 8.61
N ARG A 170 16.64 11.57 8.52
CA ARG A 170 17.37 11.25 7.28
C ARG A 170 17.19 9.79 6.86
N LEU A 171 16.84 8.87 7.77
CA LEU A 171 16.52 7.49 7.42
C LEU A 171 15.27 7.38 6.52
N LEU A 172 14.41 8.41 6.47
CA LEU A 172 13.32 8.50 5.50
C LEU A 172 13.83 8.59 4.04
N ARG A 173 15.13 8.82 3.80
CA ARG A 173 15.75 8.66 2.47
C ARG A 173 15.82 7.19 2.04
N LEU A 174 16.03 6.24 2.96
CA LEU A 174 15.95 4.79 2.67
C LEU A 174 14.57 4.42 2.14
N VAL A 175 13.52 5.10 2.61
CA VAL A 175 12.13 4.89 2.17
C VAL A 175 11.91 5.27 0.70
N ARG A 176 12.75 6.13 0.09
CA ARG A 176 12.76 6.32 -1.38
C ARG A 176 13.39 5.16 -2.15
N GLY A 177 14.34 4.47 -1.53
CA GLY A 177 14.94 3.26 -2.10
C GLY A 177 14.02 2.04 -2.02
N LEU A 178 12.92 2.13 -1.26
CA LEU A 178 11.91 1.09 -1.16
C LEU A 178 10.80 1.34 -2.20
N PRO A 179 10.42 0.34 -3.02
CA PRO A 179 9.29 0.47 -3.92
C PRO A 179 7.99 0.79 -3.15
N GLY A 180 7.07 1.48 -3.83
CA GLY A 180 6.09 2.38 -3.19
C GLY A 180 5.27 1.84 -2.02
N LEU A 181 5.38 2.54 -0.89
CA LEU A 181 4.40 2.49 0.21
C LEU A 181 3.03 3.00 -0.28
N PRO A 182 1.92 2.26 -0.08
CA PRO A 182 0.59 2.78 -0.39
C PRO A 182 0.26 3.98 0.51
N GLY A 183 -0.25 5.05 -0.10
CA GLY A 183 -0.54 6.32 0.56
C GLY A 183 0.52 7.41 0.32
N LEU A 184 1.76 7.03 -0.01
CA LEU A 184 2.69 7.92 -0.71
C LEU A 184 2.50 7.69 -2.21
N PRO A 185 2.40 8.74 -3.05
CA PRO A 185 2.20 8.59 -4.50
C PRO A 185 3.52 8.24 -5.23
N PHE A 186 4.30 7.30 -4.67
CA PHE A 186 5.66 6.95 -5.07
C PHE A 186 5.70 6.17 -6.39
N GLN A 187 5.43 6.93 -7.44
CA GLN A 187 5.13 6.52 -8.81
C GLN A 187 6.41 6.46 -9.63
N ASP A 188 7.11 5.31 -9.59
CA ASP A 188 7.79 4.73 -10.76
C ASP A 188 8.28 3.31 -10.45
N GLN A 189 7.39 2.33 -10.60
CA GLN A 189 7.68 0.89 -10.55
C GLN A 189 8.80 0.50 -11.55
N ASP A 190 8.93 1.26 -12.64
CA ASP A 190 9.73 0.96 -13.82
C ASP A 190 11.20 1.45 -13.72
N ARG A 191 11.54 2.33 -12.78
CA ARG A 191 12.94 2.80 -12.60
C ARG A 191 13.87 1.79 -11.91
N PHE A 192 13.33 0.78 -11.23
CA PHE A 192 14.15 -0.10 -10.39
C PHE A 192 14.91 -1.15 -11.23
N PRO A 193 16.23 -1.34 -11.01
CA PRO A 193 17.01 -2.28 -11.82
C PRO A 193 16.53 -3.72 -11.61
N ARG A 194 16.21 -4.41 -12.73
CA ARG A 194 15.66 -5.77 -12.84
C ARG A 194 16.43 -6.88 -12.09
N ASN A 195 17.62 -6.57 -11.57
CA ASN A 195 18.49 -7.50 -10.84
C ASN A 195 18.06 -7.68 -9.37
N LEU A 196 17.34 -6.73 -8.76
CA LEU A 196 16.95 -6.75 -7.34
C LEU A 196 15.59 -7.46 -7.10
N ARG A 197 15.39 -8.64 -7.70
CA ARG A 197 14.16 -9.45 -7.56
C ARG A 197 13.72 -9.68 -6.11
N MET A 198 14.67 -9.96 -5.21
CA MET A 198 14.41 -10.19 -3.79
C MET A 198 13.68 -9.01 -3.08
N MET A 199 13.87 -7.77 -3.54
CA MET A 199 13.13 -6.61 -3.01
C MET A 199 11.68 -6.55 -3.53
N GLN A 200 11.42 -7.11 -4.72
CA GLN A 200 10.08 -7.20 -5.30
C GLN A 200 9.24 -8.23 -4.54
N ASP A 201 9.82 -9.37 -4.20
CA ASP A 201 9.17 -10.44 -3.42
C ASP A 201 8.79 -9.96 -2.01
N LEU A 202 9.75 -9.39 -1.27
CA LEU A 202 9.52 -8.80 0.06
C LEU A 202 8.42 -7.73 0.04
N TRP A 203 8.37 -6.93 -1.01
CA TRP A 203 7.40 -5.85 -1.13
C TRP A 203 6.03 -6.31 -1.64
N MET A 204 5.94 -7.42 -2.37
CA MET A 204 4.67 -8.06 -2.69
C MET A 204 3.94 -8.50 -1.40
N LEU A 205 4.68 -9.02 -0.42
CA LEU A 205 4.16 -9.32 0.92
C LEU A 205 3.69 -8.05 1.66
N VAL A 206 4.48 -6.97 1.65
CA VAL A 206 4.11 -5.68 2.25
C VAL A 206 2.85 -5.08 1.60
N ARG A 207 2.72 -5.17 0.27
CA ARG A 207 1.50 -4.77 -0.45
C ARG A 207 0.29 -5.63 -0.07
N GLY A 208 0.46 -6.95 0.08
CA GLY A 208 -0.60 -7.84 0.57
C GLY A 208 -1.09 -7.44 1.96
N LEU A 209 -0.17 -7.25 2.91
CA LEU A 209 -0.48 -6.82 4.27
C LEU A 209 -1.22 -5.47 4.30
N LEU A 210 -0.78 -4.49 3.51
CA LEU A 210 -1.36 -3.15 3.49
C LEU A 210 -2.66 -3.07 2.69
N LYS A 211 -2.90 -3.95 1.70
CA LYS A 211 -4.22 -4.16 1.08
C LYS A 211 -5.24 -4.61 2.13
N SER A 212 -4.86 -5.53 3.00
CA SER A 212 -5.65 -5.96 4.17
C SER A 212 -5.69 -4.93 5.31
N GLY A 213 -5.11 -3.74 5.13
CA GLY A 213 -4.98 -2.69 6.15
C GLY A 213 -6.30 -2.21 6.73
N SER A 214 -7.40 -2.20 5.96
CA SER A 214 -8.74 -1.83 6.49
C SER A 214 -9.23 -2.81 7.56
N THR A 215 -9.06 -4.11 7.31
CA THR A 215 -9.36 -5.18 8.28
C THR A 215 -8.50 -5.01 9.53
N LEU A 216 -7.19 -4.83 9.37
CA LEU A 216 -6.23 -4.63 10.47
C LEU A 216 -6.54 -3.37 11.31
N VAL A 217 -6.98 -2.27 10.69
CA VAL A 217 -7.40 -1.06 11.43
C VAL A 217 -8.66 -1.32 12.25
N SER A 218 -9.68 -1.95 11.68
CA SER A 218 -10.90 -2.31 12.43
C SER A 218 -10.61 -3.25 13.60
N ALA A 219 -9.63 -4.13 13.43
CA ALA A 219 -9.14 -5.06 14.45
C ALA A 219 -8.41 -4.37 15.60
N LEU A 220 -7.49 -3.46 15.27
CA LEU A 220 -6.79 -2.64 16.27
C LEU A 220 -7.78 -1.80 17.08
N VAL A 221 -8.83 -1.27 16.47
CA VAL A 221 -9.92 -0.56 17.19
C VAL A 221 -10.62 -1.49 18.19
N LEU A 222 -10.96 -2.73 17.82
CA LEU A 222 -11.60 -3.70 18.73
C LEU A 222 -10.69 -4.14 19.89
N ILE A 223 -9.39 -4.32 19.62
CA ILE A 223 -8.39 -4.66 20.65
C ILE A 223 -8.19 -3.47 21.61
N ILE A 224 -8.02 -2.25 21.09
CA ILE A 224 -7.88 -1.02 21.89
C ILE A 224 -9.14 -0.76 22.72
N PHE A 225 -10.34 -0.97 22.16
CA PHE A 225 -11.60 -0.85 22.89
C PHE A 225 -11.71 -1.89 24.03
N THR A 226 -11.32 -3.14 23.77
CA THR A 226 -11.28 -4.20 24.79
C THR A 226 -10.31 -3.84 25.92
N LEU A 227 -9.09 -3.42 25.57
CA LEU A 227 -8.08 -2.97 26.53
C LEU A 227 -8.53 -1.74 27.33
N TYR A 228 -9.29 -0.81 26.71
CA TYR A 228 -9.83 0.37 27.38
C TYR A 228 -10.89 0.00 28.42
N VAL A 229 -11.87 -0.85 28.06
CA VAL A 229 -12.94 -1.28 28.98
C VAL A 229 -12.39 -2.08 30.16
N PHE A 230 -11.56 -3.09 29.90
CA PHE A 230 -10.91 -3.86 30.97
C PHE A 230 -9.85 -3.03 31.72
N GLY A 231 -9.20 -2.08 31.05
CA GLY A 231 -8.24 -1.15 31.66
C GLY A 231 -8.87 -0.26 32.73
N ILE A 232 -10.08 0.27 32.47
CA ILE A 232 -10.84 1.03 33.48
C ILE A 232 -11.15 0.14 34.70
N ALA A 233 -11.65 -1.09 34.47
CA ALA A 233 -11.92 -2.04 35.54
C ALA A 233 -10.65 -2.42 36.33
N ALA A 234 -9.50 -2.58 35.65
CA ALA A 234 -8.23 -2.91 36.30
C ALA A 234 -7.67 -1.74 37.14
N VAL A 235 -7.84 -0.49 36.72
CA VAL A 235 -7.52 0.69 37.57
C VAL A 235 -8.40 0.69 38.82
N ASP A 236 -9.68 0.36 38.70
CA ASP A 236 -10.63 0.43 39.83
C ASP A 236 -10.46 -0.73 40.83
N LEU A 237 -10.25 -1.96 40.34
CA LEU A 237 -10.10 -3.18 41.15
C LEU A 237 -8.69 -3.35 41.75
N ILE A 238 -7.65 -2.98 40.99
CA ILE A 238 -6.24 -3.19 41.37
C ILE A 238 -5.59 -1.84 41.67
N GLY A 239 -5.57 -0.93 40.68
CA GLY A 239 -4.81 0.33 40.76
C GLY A 239 -5.17 1.22 41.95
N LYS A 240 -6.43 1.23 42.40
CA LYS A 240 -6.93 2.02 43.53
C LYS A 240 -7.06 1.26 44.86
N ALA A 241 -6.88 -0.05 44.89
CA ALA A 241 -7.02 -0.80 46.14
C ALA A 241 -5.87 -0.49 47.10
N ASP A 242 -6.10 -0.67 48.41
CA ASP A 242 -5.11 -0.35 49.43
C ASP A 242 -4.20 -1.55 49.70
N TYR A 243 -2.97 -1.46 49.19
CA TYR A 243 -1.87 -2.41 49.45
C TYR A 243 -0.79 -1.76 50.35
N SER A 244 -1.13 -0.72 51.13
CA SER A 244 -0.13 -0.05 51.98
C SER A 244 0.36 -0.98 53.10
N GLY A 245 1.64 -1.34 53.05
CA GLY A 245 2.28 -2.25 54.00
C GLY A 245 2.33 -3.72 53.57
N THR A 246 1.98 -4.06 52.32
CA THR A 246 2.24 -5.39 51.75
C THR A 246 3.70 -5.54 51.30
N GLU A 247 4.10 -6.73 50.84
CA GLU A 247 5.41 -6.97 50.24
C GLU A 247 5.63 -6.12 48.96
N GLU A 248 6.90 -5.87 48.63
CA GLU A 248 7.35 -4.89 47.61
C GLU A 248 6.98 -5.31 46.18
N ASP A 249 6.99 -6.61 45.91
CA ASP A 249 6.54 -7.24 44.66
C ASP A 249 5.06 -6.97 44.39
N VAL A 250 4.20 -7.06 45.42
CA VAL A 250 2.77 -6.78 45.32
C VAL A 250 2.51 -5.30 45.05
N GLN A 251 3.29 -4.41 45.68
CA GLN A 251 3.20 -2.97 45.43
C GLN A 251 3.69 -2.60 44.02
N GLU A 252 4.74 -3.25 43.51
CA GLU A 252 5.19 -3.08 42.13
C GLU A 252 4.15 -3.63 41.12
N ALA A 253 3.52 -4.77 41.43
CA ALA A 253 2.41 -5.32 40.67
C ALA A 253 1.19 -4.39 40.65
N GLN A 254 0.87 -3.71 41.76
CA GLN A 254 -0.19 -2.70 41.81
C GLN A 254 0.16 -1.45 40.98
N GLN A 255 1.39 -0.93 41.08
CA GLN A 255 1.81 0.30 40.39
C GLN A 255 1.65 0.20 38.87
N ARG A 256 1.82 -1.01 38.31
CA ARG A 256 1.55 -1.34 36.90
C ARG A 256 0.08 -1.09 36.46
N PHE A 257 -0.84 -0.89 37.40
CA PHE A 257 -2.26 -0.54 37.18
C PHE A 257 -2.68 0.85 37.70
N PHE A 258 -1.75 1.70 38.17
CA PHE A 258 -2.06 2.99 38.82
C PHE A 258 -2.85 3.99 37.94
N GLY A 259 -2.78 3.87 36.61
CA GLY A 259 -3.56 4.71 35.69
C GLY A 259 -3.85 4.01 34.38
N LEU A 260 -4.90 4.45 33.68
CA LEU A 260 -5.48 3.74 32.52
C LEU A 260 -4.46 3.36 31.44
N TRP A 261 -3.54 4.26 31.09
CA TRP A 261 -2.49 3.97 30.11
C TRP A 261 -1.57 2.82 30.56
N TYR A 262 -1.13 2.84 31.82
CA TYR A 262 -0.32 1.78 32.40
C TYR A 262 -1.11 0.47 32.50
N SER A 263 -2.37 0.50 32.95
CA SER A 263 -3.24 -0.68 32.95
C SER A 263 -3.44 -1.27 31.55
N MET A 264 -3.63 -0.45 30.52
CA MET A 264 -3.73 -0.91 29.13
C MET A 264 -2.42 -1.54 28.64
N LEU A 265 -1.26 -0.96 28.98
CA LEU A 265 0.04 -1.56 28.66
C LEU A 265 0.27 -2.90 29.41
N THR A 266 -0.12 -2.98 30.67
CA THR A 266 -0.02 -4.21 31.48
C THR A 266 -0.95 -5.29 30.95
N LEU A 267 -2.19 -4.95 30.58
CA LEU A 267 -3.12 -5.87 29.91
C LEU A 267 -2.62 -6.32 28.53
N ILE A 268 -1.82 -5.52 27.81
CA ILE A 268 -1.10 -5.97 26.60
C ILE A 268 -0.05 -7.03 26.95
N ARG A 269 0.60 -6.97 28.13
CA ARG A 269 1.50 -8.04 28.59
C ARG A 269 0.74 -9.35 28.85
N PHE A 270 -0.41 -9.28 29.54
CA PHE A 270 -1.33 -10.42 29.72
C PHE A 270 -1.80 -11.02 28.39
N LEU A 271 -2.19 -10.20 27.41
CA LEU A 271 -2.56 -10.66 26.06
C LEU A 271 -1.39 -11.34 25.32
N ARG A 272 -0.14 -11.04 25.69
CA ARG A 272 1.08 -11.64 25.10
C ARG A 272 1.70 -12.76 25.94
N ALA A 273 1.10 -13.10 27.09
CA ALA A 273 1.64 -13.99 28.12
C ALA A 273 3.06 -13.59 28.65
N ASP A 274 3.36 -12.30 28.65
CA ASP A 274 4.66 -11.68 28.98
C ASP A 274 4.69 -11.25 30.47
N ASP A 275 5.52 -11.86 31.32
CA ASP A 275 5.56 -11.75 32.81
C ASP A 275 4.20 -11.82 33.54
N SER A 276 3.15 -12.27 32.85
CA SER A 276 1.76 -12.11 33.30
C SER A 276 1.38 -13.02 34.47
N GLN A 277 2.08 -14.15 34.61
CA GLN A 277 1.91 -15.08 35.72
C GLN A 277 2.44 -14.46 37.03
N ASP A 278 3.68 -13.96 37.02
CA ASP A 278 4.33 -13.35 38.19
C ASP A 278 3.53 -12.14 38.72
N ILE A 279 3.03 -11.28 37.82
CA ILE A 279 2.16 -10.15 38.18
C ILE A 279 0.84 -10.63 38.80
N MET A 280 0.26 -11.72 38.30
CA MET A 280 -0.98 -12.29 38.84
C MET A 280 -0.76 -12.94 40.21
N ASP A 281 0.32 -13.71 40.37
CA ASP A 281 0.64 -14.43 41.62
C ASP A 281 0.96 -13.46 42.77
N ALA A 282 1.69 -12.36 42.48
CA ALA A 282 1.90 -11.27 43.44
C ALA A 282 0.57 -10.64 43.89
N LEU A 283 -0.32 -10.29 42.96
CA LEU A 283 -1.64 -9.72 43.30
C LEU A 283 -2.55 -10.71 44.04
N MET A 284 -2.42 -12.01 43.76
CA MET A 284 -3.17 -13.07 44.43
C MET A 284 -2.82 -13.25 45.91
N GLN A 285 -1.65 -12.80 46.37
CA GLN A 285 -1.30 -12.80 47.80
C GLN A 285 -2.30 -12.00 48.65
N GLN A 286 -2.90 -10.95 48.08
CA GLN A 286 -3.79 -10.01 48.78
C GLN A 286 -5.23 -10.02 48.24
N GLN A 287 -5.41 -10.30 46.94
CA GLN A 287 -6.73 -10.51 46.33
C GLN A 287 -6.82 -11.89 45.64
N PRO A 288 -7.04 -13.00 46.36
CA PRO A 288 -7.04 -14.36 45.80
C PRO A 288 -8.11 -14.65 44.73
N TYR A 289 -9.01 -13.70 44.45
CA TYR A 289 -10.03 -13.75 43.40
C TYR A 289 -9.64 -13.00 42.12
N ILE A 290 -8.54 -12.23 42.11
CA ILE A 290 -8.18 -11.35 40.97
C ILE A 290 -7.84 -12.13 39.70
N TRP A 291 -7.38 -13.38 39.82
CA TRP A 291 -7.15 -14.26 38.68
C TRP A 291 -8.42 -14.49 37.86
N ILE A 292 -9.62 -14.47 38.46
CA ILE A 292 -10.88 -14.64 37.73
C ILE A 292 -11.07 -13.49 36.74
N PHE A 293 -10.80 -12.26 37.17
CA PHE A 293 -10.85 -11.07 36.31
C PHE A 293 -9.78 -11.11 35.21
N LEU A 294 -8.53 -11.42 35.58
CA LEU A 294 -7.40 -11.45 34.65
C LEU A 294 -7.52 -12.57 33.61
N TRP A 295 -7.94 -13.79 34.01
CA TRP A 295 -8.22 -14.88 33.07
C TRP A 295 -9.46 -14.63 32.22
N THR A 296 -10.51 -13.98 32.75
CA THR A 296 -11.66 -13.57 31.94
C THR A 296 -11.25 -12.55 30.87
N PHE A 297 -10.41 -11.58 31.22
CA PHE A 297 -9.79 -10.68 30.24
C PHE A 297 -8.98 -11.44 29.20
N THR A 298 -8.04 -12.30 29.61
CA THR A 298 -7.15 -13.02 28.69
C THR A 298 -7.93 -13.93 27.75
N ALA A 299 -8.91 -14.68 28.26
CA ALA A 299 -9.77 -15.53 27.44
C ALA A 299 -10.63 -14.71 26.46
N TRP A 300 -11.22 -13.59 26.90
CA TRP A 300 -12.00 -12.71 26.04
C TRP A 300 -11.13 -12.06 24.94
N ALA A 301 -9.98 -11.52 25.30
CA ALA A 301 -9.05 -10.89 24.36
C ALA A 301 -8.45 -11.90 23.37
N TYR A 302 -8.21 -13.15 23.81
CA TYR A 302 -7.83 -14.25 22.92
C TYR A 302 -8.96 -14.60 21.95
N LEU A 303 -10.22 -14.69 22.40
CA LEU A 303 -11.37 -14.91 21.51
C LEU A 303 -11.52 -13.79 20.47
N VAL A 304 -11.33 -12.52 20.85
CA VAL A 304 -11.30 -11.39 19.91
C VAL A 304 -10.16 -11.54 18.89
N LEU A 305 -8.96 -11.94 19.33
CA LEU A 305 -7.80 -12.13 18.47
C LEU A 305 -7.96 -13.34 17.52
N SER A 306 -8.49 -14.45 17.99
CA SER A 306 -8.79 -15.63 17.16
C SER A 306 -9.86 -15.33 16.12
N ASN A 307 -10.98 -14.70 16.52
CA ASN A 307 -12.05 -14.32 15.60
C ASN A 307 -11.57 -13.32 14.53
N LEU A 308 -10.64 -12.42 14.89
CA LEU A 308 -9.92 -11.58 13.94
C LEU A 308 -9.11 -12.40 12.94
N VAL A 309 -8.25 -13.31 13.41
CA VAL A 309 -7.38 -14.12 12.53
C VAL A 309 -8.23 -14.98 11.60
N THR A 310 -9.32 -15.56 12.10
CA THR A 310 -10.32 -16.25 11.27
C THR A 310 -10.93 -15.31 10.24
N ALA A 311 -11.37 -14.10 10.61
CA ALA A 311 -11.95 -13.14 9.67
C ALA A 311 -10.95 -12.69 8.59
N LEU A 312 -9.65 -12.55 8.92
CA LEU A 312 -8.59 -12.23 7.97
C LEU A 312 -8.39 -13.37 6.96
N ILE A 313 -8.23 -14.60 7.45
CA ILE A 313 -8.05 -15.81 6.61
C ILE A 313 -9.29 -16.05 5.74
N CYS A 314 -10.50 -15.87 6.28
CA CYS A 314 -11.74 -15.98 5.51
C CYS A 314 -11.84 -14.91 4.43
N ASN A 315 -11.45 -13.65 4.70
CA ASN A 315 -11.45 -12.59 3.69
C ASN A 315 -10.47 -12.91 2.55
N GLU A 316 -9.26 -13.40 2.85
CA GLU A 316 -8.27 -13.80 1.84
C GLU A 316 -8.76 -14.99 1.00
N ALA A 317 -9.36 -16.00 1.63
CA ALA A 317 -9.98 -17.14 0.94
C ALA A 317 -11.17 -16.72 0.05
N PHE A 318 -12.03 -15.81 0.54
CA PHE A 318 -13.16 -15.30 -0.25
C PHE A 318 -12.73 -14.36 -1.39
N GLU A 319 -11.62 -13.62 -1.26
CA GLU A 319 -11.08 -12.85 -2.37
C GLU A 319 -10.48 -13.75 -3.45
N THR A 320 -9.71 -14.76 -3.05
CA THR A 320 -9.13 -15.76 -3.98
C THR A 320 -10.25 -16.51 -4.73
N SER A 321 -11.23 -17.08 -4.01
CA SER A 321 -12.35 -17.81 -4.60
C SER A 321 -13.16 -16.97 -5.60
N LYS A 322 -13.29 -15.65 -5.39
CA LYS A 322 -13.97 -14.73 -6.32
C LYS A 322 -13.14 -14.40 -7.56
N ALA A 323 -11.81 -14.39 -7.45
CA ALA A 323 -10.94 -14.27 -8.61
C ALA A 323 -11.04 -15.54 -9.47
N ASP A 324 -10.95 -16.72 -8.84
CA ASP A 324 -11.06 -18.02 -9.50
C ASP A 324 -12.42 -18.20 -10.20
N GLU A 325 -13.54 -17.85 -9.54
CA GLU A 325 -14.88 -17.84 -10.14
C GLU A 325 -14.97 -16.90 -11.37
N ALA A 326 -14.38 -15.72 -11.30
CA ALA A 326 -14.45 -14.72 -12.37
C ALA A 326 -13.60 -15.13 -13.60
N ASP A 327 -12.40 -15.67 -13.39
CA ASP A 327 -11.56 -16.16 -14.49
C ASP A 327 -12.11 -17.47 -15.07
N LEU A 328 -12.71 -18.37 -14.26
CA LEU A 328 -13.42 -19.55 -14.76
C LEU A 328 -14.64 -19.16 -15.61
N ALA A 329 -15.47 -18.22 -15.15
CA ALA A 329 -16.63 -17.75 -15.90
C ALA A 329 -16.22 -17.11 -17.25
N LYS A 330 -15.07 -16.42 -17.29
CA LYS A 330 -14.47 -15.87 -18.50
C LYS A 330 -13.93 -16.95 -19.44
N GLN A 331 -13.27 -17.99 -18.93
CA GLN A 331 -12.84 -19.14 -19.72
C GLN A 331 -14.05 -19.87 -20.37
N LEU A 332 -15.12 -20.08 -19.60
CA LEU A 332 -16.37 -20.69 -20.10
C LEU A 332 -17.09 -19.83 -21.14
N MET A 333 -16.92 -18.50 -21.14
CA MET A 333 -17.42 -17.65 -22.23
C MET A 333 -16.57 -17.77 -23.49
N LEU A 334 -15.24 -17.78 -23.36
CA LEU A 334 -14.33 -17.96 -24.51
C LEU A 334 -14.53 -19.32 -25.18
N GLN A 335 -14.65 -20.40 -24.40
CA GLN A 335 -14.98 -21.74 -24.92
C GLN A 335 -16.31 -21.75 -25.67
N LYS A 336 -17.33 -21.02 -25.19
CA LYS A 336 -18.61 -20.92 -25.91
C LYS A 336 -18.54 -20.09 -27.18
N GLU A 337 -17.69 -19.08 -27.24
CA GLU A 337 -17.45 -18.33 -28.47
C GLU A 337 -16.74 -19.23 -29.51
N GLU A 338 -15.75 -20.03 -29.08
CA GLU A 338 -15.04 -21.04 -29.89
C GLU A 338 -15.96 -22.19 -30.36
N GLU A 339 -16.78 -22.76 -29.47
CA GLU A 339 -17.82 -23.75 -29.80
C GLU A 339 -18.82 -23.21 -30.85
N ILE A 340 -19.25 -21.95 -30.69
CA ILE A 340 -20.18 -21.28 -31.62
C ILE A 340 -19.50 -20.90 -32.94
N GLU A 341 -18.19 -20.69 -32.97
CA GLU A 341 -17.43 -20.48 -34.21
C GLU A 341 -17.26 -21.78 -34.98
N ASN A 342 -16.78 -22.85 -34.32
CA ASN A 342 -16.66 -24.20 -34.88
C ASN A 342 -18.01 -24.75 -35.38
N LEU A 343 -19.11 -24.54 -34.63
CA LEU A 343 -20.47 -24.86 -35.09
C LEU A 343 -20.86 -24.13 -36.38
N LYS A 344 -20.46 -22.86 -36.58
CA LYS A 344 -20.71 -22.16 -37.86
C LYS A 344 -19.87 -22.74 -38.98
N GLU A 345 -18.61 -23.07 -38.73
CA GLU A 345 -17.73 -23.66 -39.74
C GLU A 345 -18.31 -25.01 -40.23
N MET A 346 -18.75 -25.88 -39.30
CA MET A 346 -19.48 -27.11 -39.67
C MET A 346 -20.78 -26.80 -40.44
N PHE A 347 -21.58 -25.82 -40.04
CA PHE A 347 -22.80 -25.45 -40.77
C PHE A 347 -22.53 -24.82 -42.15
N VAL A 348 -21.35 -24.27 -42.40
CA VAL A 348 -20.92 -23.76 -43.72
C VAL A 348 -20.33 -24.89 -44.58
N GLU A 349 -19.65 -25.88 -43.98
CA GLU A 349 -19.20 -27.09 -44.67
C GLU A 349 -20.37 -28.01 -45.07
N LEU A 350 -21.49 -27.96 -44.33
CA LEU A 350 -22.76 -28.63 -44.62
C LEU A 350 -23.60 -27.98 -45.74
N ASP A 351 -23.30 -26.73 -46.13
CA ASP A 351 -24.10 -25.93 -47.08
C ASP A 351 -23.59 -26.10 -48.52
N GLU A 352 -23.85 -27.27 -49.12
CA GLU A 352 -23.36 -27.62 -50.48
C GLU A 352 -23.86 -26.68 -51.58
N ASP A 353 -25.04 -26.06 -51.43
CA ASP A 353 -25.63 -25.15 -52.43
C ASP A 353 -25.33 -23.66 -52.18
N GLY A 354 -24.83 -23.33 -50.98
CA GLY A 354 -24.44 -21.97 -50.59
C GLY A 354 -25.62 -21.03 -50.32
N SER A 355 -26.82 -21.57 -50.05
CA SER A 355 -28.04 -20.80 -49.79
C SER A 355 -28.08 -20.14 -48.40
N GLY A 356 -27.17 -20.52 -47.49
CA GLY A 356 -27.15 -20.08 -46.10
C GLY A 356 -28.18 -20.80 -45.21
N GLN A 357 -28.72 -21.94 -45.66
CA GLN A 357 -29.74 -22.72 -44.96
C GLN A 357 -29.59 -24.23 -45.22
N VAL A 358 -28.98 -24.96 -44.28
CA VAL A 358 -28.85 -26.42 -44.37
C VAL A 358 -30.24 -27.10 -44.31
N THR A 359 -30.54 -27.91 -45.31
CA THR A 359 -31.80 -28.67 -45.42
C THR A 359 -31.73 -30.01 -44.67
N GLU A 360 -32.90 -30.64 -44.48
CA GLU A 360 -33.00 -31.98 -43.88
C GLU A 360 -32.29 -33.08 -44.72
N VAL A 361 -32.00 -32.81 -46.01
CA VAL A 361 -31.31 -33.76 -46.89
C VAL A 361 -29.79 -33.64 -46.73
N GLU A 362 -29.22 -32.44 -46.83
CA GLU A 362 -27.78 -32.22 -46.60
C GLU A 362 -27.36 -32.67 -45.20
N PHE A 363 -28.15 -32.30 -44.18
CA PHE A 363 -27.91 -32.72 -42.81
C PHE A 363 -27.89 -34.25 -42.66
N LYS A 364 -28.80 -34.98 -43.31
CA LYS A 364 -28.82 -36.45 -43.26
C LYS A 364 -27.69 -37.08 -44.06
N ASN A 365 -27.30 -36.50 -45.20
CA ASN A 365 -26.20 -37.00 -46.01
C ASN A 365 -24.89 -36.98 -45.22
N ALA A 366 -24.55 -35.87 -44.56
CA ALA A 366 -23.33 -35.76 -43.77
C ALA A 366 -23.29 -36.73 -42.57
N PHE A 367 -24.42 -36.93 -41.88
CA PHE A 367 -24.55 -37.93 -40.81
C PHE A 367 -24.77 -39.38 -41.31
N SER A 368 -24.70 -39.64 -42.62
CA SER A 368 -24.85 -40.99 -43.20
C SER A 368 -23.52 -41.65 -43.64
N ILE A 369 -22.38 -41.00 -43.36
CA ILE A 369 -21.05 -41.52 -43.66
C ILE A 369 -20.49 -42.25 -42.42
N GLU A 370 -20.82 -43.54 -42.29
CA GLU A 370 -20.11 -44.52 -41.46
C GLU A 370 -20.00 -45.88 -42.21
#